data_AF-A0A1U9ZQV3-F1
#
_entry.id   AF-A0A1U9ZQV3-F1
#
_cell.length_a   1.000
_cell.length_b   1.000
_cell.length_c   1.000
_cell.angle_alpha   90.00
_cell.angle_beta   90.00
_cell.angle_gamma   90.00
#
_symmetry.space_group_name_H-M   'P 1'
#
loop_
_entity.id
_entity.type
_entity.pdbx_description
1 polymer ?
#
loop_
_entity_poly.entity_id
_entity_poly.type
_entity_poly.pdbx_seq_one_letter_code
_entity_poly.pdbx_strand_id
1 'polypeptide(L)'
;MPASATQLSPSSAASGDDVYLAAGLRGANEVGTPGDKDGRSTVVLKISGNEVTYAIRWNRIGTPTAGHVHAGARGANGDVRLDLLASSLPASVRGVTGTVRAGNDLVQALLADPGAFYANLHDATHPKGAVRGQFHRLSKPVDLGGVLHGSDQATLSAQADGRQEVPENDGKKRGDTDGKAVWWLRPSGSSIAYTASWSGLGRVTAGHLHKGAPGRNGAVAAELFAAPEGLPENVTGVAGVTPVTTQVAKRIAAHPGAYYANLHTLDFDGGAVRGQLSGDPFTHPRALTADVLRGAQIYACTQLPAGGYGFTQLGVTAKLRRGIDHSFVTPASGPPQWVAPDGSAVRGSVVTKTPNGANIPELVLDATQAGAPTGLLAHATQILRLNTTGGTAPAGTCQPGTEARVPYGADYVFLG
;
A
#
# COMPACT_ATOMS: atom_id res chain seq x y z
N MET A 1 14.89 23.14 -46.34
CA MET A 1 15.22 23.88 -45.11
C MET A 1 14.80 23.00 -43.93
N PRO A 2 15.73 22.30 -43.24
CA PRO A 2 15.35 21.44 -42.14
C PRO A 2 15.00 22.28 -40.91
N ALA A 3 13.94 21.87 -40.20
CA ALA A 3 13.47 22.48 -38.97
C ALA A 3 14.48 22.24 -37.84
N SER A 4 14.81 23.31 -37.11
CA SER A 4 15.63 23.27 -35.91
C SER A 4 14.89 22.55 -34.79
N ALA A 5 15.48 21.46 -34.29
CA ALA A 5 15.03 20.80 -33.07
C ALA A 5 15.51 21.61 -31.86
N THR A 6 14.57 22.18 -31.11
CA THR A 6 14.86 22.81 -29.82
C THR A 6 15.19 21.71 -28.81
N GLN A 7 16.48 21.56 -28.49
CA GLN A 7 16.94 20.72 -27.40
C GLN A 7 16.40 21.28 -26.07
N LEU A 8 15.55 20.51 -25.40
CA LEU A 8 15.23 20.72 -23.99
C LEU A 8 16.49 20.40 -23.18
N SER A 9 17.08 21.43 -22.55
CA SER A 9 18.15 21.24 -21.58
C SER A 9 17.62 20.48 -20.36
N PRO A 10 18.30 19.41 -19.90
CA PRO A 10 17.99 18.79 -18.63
C PRO A 10 18.44 19.73 -17.50
N SER A 11 17.52 20.11 -16.62
CA SER A 11 17.90 20.74 -15.36
C SER A 11 18.66 19.73 -14.51
N SER A 12 19.96 19.95 -14.36
CA SER A 12 20.84 19.14 -13.51
C SER A 12 20.89 19.70 -12.08
N ALA A 13 20.58 18.87 -11.09
CA ALA A 13 21.33 18.77 -9.82
C ALA A 13 20.93 17.48 -9.07
N ALA A 14 21.90 16.59 -8.88
CA ALA A 14 21.77 15.31 -8.19
C ALA A 14 21.53 15.48 -6.67
N SER A 15 20.73 14.59 -6.06
CA SER A 15 20.62 14.50 -4.60
C SER A 15 20.03 13.14 -4.14
N GLY A 16 20.85 12.09 -4.16
CA GLY A 16 20.60 10.80 -3.48
C GLY A 16 19.58 9.86 -4.14
N ASP A 17 19.87 8.55 -4.12
CA ASP A 17 18.89 7.54 -4.50
C ASP A 17 17.68 7.61 -3.54
N ASP A 18 16.47 7.62 -4.09
CA ASP A 18 15.22 7.59 -3.31
C ASP A 18 15.26 6.44 -2.29
N VAL A 19 14.89 6.73 -1.05
CA VAL A 19 14.85 5.72 0.01
C VAL A 19 13.41 5.33 0.32
N TYR A 20 13.17 4.03 0.39
CA TYR A 20 11.85 3.48 0.66
C TYR A 20 11.82 2.81 2.02
N LEU A 21 10.86 3.22 2.85
CA LEU A 21 10.58 2.62 4.16
C LEU A 21 9.17 2.06 4.16
N ALA A 22 8.94 0.90 4.79
CA ALA A 22 7.61 0.32 4.93
C ALA A 22 7.33 -0.17 6.34
N ALA A 23 6.07 -0.07 6.75
CA ALA A 23 5.56 -0.57 8.01
C ALA A 23 4.25 -1.33 7.79
N GLY A 24 4.10 -2.47 8.46
CA GLY A 24 2.84 -3.23 8.55
C GLY A 24 2.25 -3.10 9.94
N LEU A 25 1.13 -2.39 10.06
CA LEU A 25 0.55 -1.97 11.33
C LEU A 25 -0.56 -2.93 11.78
N ARG A 26 -0.63 -3.18 13.09
CA ARG A 26 -1.70 -3.90 13.78
C ARG A 26 -2.06 -3.20 15.09
N GLY A 27 -3.30 -3.31 15.56
CA GLY A 27 -3.67 -2.77 16.87
C GLY A 27 -3.06 -3.54 18.04
N ALA A 28 -2.69 -4.81 17.82
CA ALA A 28 -1.90 -5.60 18.78
C ALA A 28 -0.49 -5.02 19.05
N ASN A 29 -0.02 -4.09 18.22
CA ASN A 29 1.29 -3.44 18.39
C ASN A 29 1.21 -2.15 19.19
N GLU A 30 0.01 -1.67 19.55
CA GLU A 30 -0.17 -0.48 20.39
C GLU A 30 0.41 -0.68 21.80
N VAL A 31 0.88 0.41 22.40
CA VAL A 31 1.55 0.40 23.71
C VAL A 31 0.75 1.24 24.70
N GLY A 32 0.43 0.66 25.85
CA GLY A 32 -0.27 1.33 26.96
C GLY A 32 -1.80 1.28 26.85
N THR A 33 -2.36 1.30 25.65
CA THR A 33 -3.80 1.11 25.41
C THR A 33 -4.03 0.09 24.28
N PRO A 34 -5.05 -0.78 24.36
CA PRO A 34 -5.38 -1.67 23.26
C PRO A 34 -5.77 -0.88 22.01
N GLY A 35 -5.17 -1.22 20.86
CA GLY A 35 -5.62 -0.76 19.56
C GLY A 35 -6.79 -1.58 19.02
N ASP A 36 -7.09 -1.36 17.76
CA ASP A 36 -8.11 -2.10 17.03
C ASP A 36 -7.69 -3.58 16.86
N LYS A 37 -8.54 -4.50 17.32
CA LYS A 37 -8.23 -5.93 17.44
C LYS A 37 -8.04 -6.61 16.09
N ASP A 38 -8.81 -6.21 15.07
CA ASP A 38 -8.71 -6.76 13.71
C ASP A 38 -8.24 -5.74 12.67
N GLY A 39 -8.01 -4.50 13.11
CA GLY A 39 -7.42 -3.42 12.35
C GLY A 39 -6.00 -3.67 11.85
N ARG A 40 -5.79 -3.27 10.59
CA ARG A 40 -4.51 -3.42 9.88
C ARG A 40 -4.25 -2.24 8.97
N SER A 41 -2.98 -1.90 8.78
CA SER A 41 -2.58 -0.94 7.75
C SER A 41 -1.21 -1.27 7.16
N THR A 42 -0.98 -0.84 5.93
CA THR A 42 0.36 -0.75 5.33
C THR A 42 0.67 0.71 5.09
N VAL A 43 1.85 1.14 5.53
CA VAL A 43 2.39 2.48 5.29
C VAL A 43 3.71 2.33 4.55
N VAL A 44 3.86 3.05 3.44
CA VAL A 44 5.12 3.15 2.70
C VAL A 44 5.50 4.61 2.56
N LEU A 45 6.77 4.91 2.84
CA LEU A 45 7.38 6.22 2.65
C LEU A 45 8.40 6.13 1.52
N LYS A 46 8.38 7.11 0.61
CA LYS A 46 9.43 7.43 -0.33
C LYS A 46 10.07 8.74 0.11
N ILE A 47 11.36 8.71 0.42
CA ILE A 47 12.13 9.85 0.90
C ILE A 47 13.07 10.30 -0.23
N SER A 48 12.86 11.53 -0.71
CA SER A 48 13.64 12.19 -1.77
C SER A 48 14.19 13.50 -1.20
N GLY A 49 15.40 13.46 -0.64
CA GLY A 49 15.91 14.55 0.19
C GLY A 49 15.00 14.78 1.40
N ASN A 50 14.37 15.97 1.48
CA ASN A 50 13.43 16.33 2.54
C ASN A 50 11.97 16.06 2.21
N GLU A 51 11.69 15.67 0.98
CA GLU A 51 10.35 15.33 0.55
C GLU A 51 10.02 13.89 0.94
N VAL A 52 8.94 13.71 1.69
CA VAL A 52 8.42 12.41 2.10
C VAL A 52 7.08 12.22 1.43
N THR A 53 7.06 11.44 0.35
CA THR A 53 5.81 10.96 -0.25
C THR A 53 5.39 9.71 0.48
N TYR A 54 4.14 9.63 0.92
CA TYR A 54 3.61 8.51 1.69
C TYR A 54 2.42 7.89 0.98
N ALA A 55 2.26 6.58 1.12
CA ALA A 55 1.04 5.86 0.81
C ALA A 55 0.61 5.04 2.02
N ILE A 56 -0.65 5.21 2.43
CA ILE A 56 -1.25 4.55 3.59
C ILE A 56 -2.51 3.85 3.10
N ARG A 57 -2.62 2.55 3.36
CA ARG A 57 -3.85 1.78 3.11
C ARG A 57 -4.24 1.04 4.37
N TRP A 58 -5.51 1.06 4.75
CA TRP A 58 -6.00 0.41 5.95
C TRP A 58 -7.20 -0.48 5.68
N ASN A 59 -7.43 -1.40 6.60
CA ASN A 59 -8.56 -2.30 6.59
C ASN A 59 -9.02 -2.54 8.02
N ARG A 60 -10.34 -2.53 8.23
CA ARG A 60 -10.97 -2.82 9.53
C ARG A 60 -10.48 -1.93 10.68
N ILE A 61 -10.27 -0.64 10.40
CA ILE A 61 -10.21 0.40 11.44
C ILE A 61 -11.34 1.39 11.18
N GLY A 62 -11.66 2.21 12.19
CA GLY A 62 -12.52 3.38 11.98
C GLY A 62 -11.93 4.36 10.97
N THR A 63 -12.71 5.36 10.55
CA THR A 63 -12.18 6.43 9.70
C THR A 63 -10.98 7.09 10.40
N PRO A 64 -9.79 7.11 9.76
CA PRO A 64 -8.63 7.73 10.39
C PRO A 64 -8.87 9.21 10.65
N THR A 65 -8.58 9.63 11.89
CA THR A 65 -8.62 11.03 12.32
C THR A 65 -7.23 11.66 12.31
N ALA A 66 -6.19 10.85 12.42
CA ALA A 66 -4.81 11.29 12.35
C ALA A 66 -3.88 10.13 11.94
N GLY A 67 -2.69 10.48 11.45
CA GLY A 67 -1.65 9.52 11.11
C GLY A 67 -0.26 10.16 11.19
N HIS A 68 0.68 9.48 11.86
CA HIS A 68 1.95 10.06 12.24
C HIS A 68 3.13 9.11 12.04
N VAL A 69 4.33 9.69 11.96
CA VAL A 69 5.60 9.01 12.26
C VAL A 69 6.06 9.44 13.65
N HIS A 70 6.38 8.47 14.49
CA HIS A 70 6.91 8.68 15.84
C HIS A 70 8.36 8.19 15.94
N ALA A 71 9.15 8.82 16.81
CA ALA A 71 10.47 8.33 17.22
C ALA A 71 10.34 7.45 18.47
N GLY A 72 10.31 6.13 18.30
CA GLY A 72 10.25 5.18 19.40
C GLY A 72 10.59 3.76 18.96
N ALA A 73 11.37 3.07 19.79
CA ALA A 73 11.69 1.66 19.60
C ALA A 73 10.46 0.77 19.75
N ARG A 74 10.56 -0.47 19.28
CA ARG A 74 9.51 -1.48 19.45
C ARG A 74 9.14 -1.63 20.93
N GLY A 75 7.85 -1.54 21.23
CA GLY A 75 7.32 -1.68 22.59
C GLY A 75 7.37 -0.40 23.43
N ALA A 76 7.83 0.72 22.87
CA ALA A 76 7.83 2.02 23.53
C ALA A 76 7.03 3.07 22.73
N ASN A 77 6.34 3.94 23.45
CA ASN A 77 5.77 5.16 22.90
C ASN A 77 6.87 6.20 22.75
N GLY A 78 6.71 7.08 21.75
CA GLY A 78 7.65 8.15 21.48
C GLY A 78 6.98 9.38 20.88
N ASP A 79 7.73 10.47 20.77
CA ASP A 79 7.22 11.75 20.29
C ASP A 79 6.82 11.67 18.81
N VAL A 80 5.78 12.41 18.44
CA VAL A 80 5.42 12.66 17.04
C VAL A 80 6.54 13.46 16.40
N ARG A 81 7.02 13.01 15.23
CA ARG A 81 8.08 13.67 14.46
C ARG A 81 7.62 14.15 13.09
N LEU A 82 6.55 13.57 12.53
CA LEU A 82 5.98 13.96 11.25
C LEU A 82 4.49 13.65 11.21
N ASP A 83 3.69 14.65 10.86
CA ASP A 83 2.27 14.48 10.57
C ASP A 83 2.09 14.05 9.11
N LEU A 84 1.48 12.89 8.90
CA LEU A 84 1.13 12.38 7.57
C LEU A 84 -0.32 12.71 7.22
N LEU A 85 -1.21 12.60 8.20
CA LEU A 85 -2.63 12.90 8.08
C LEU A 85 -3.08 13.73 9.29
N ALA A 86 -3.50 14.98 9.03
CA ALA A 86 -3.84 15.93 10.09
C ALA A 86 -5.36 16.12 10.33
N SER A 87 -6.22 15.52 9.50
CA SER A 87 -7.67 15.64 9.65
C SER A 87 -8.42 14.39 9.20
N SER A 88 -9.70 14.32 9.56
CA SER A 88 -10.59 13.24 9.16
C SER A 88 -10.75 13.15 7.64
N LEU A 89 -10.78 11.92 7.13
CA LEU A 89 -11.09 11.62 5.73
C LEU A 89 -12.57 11.22 5.56
N PRO A 90 -13.12 11.27 4.33
CA PRO A 90 -14.46 10.75 4.07
C PRO A 90 -14.59 9.26 4.45
N ALA A 91 -15.75 8.86 4.96
CA ALA A 91 -15.97 7.50 5.48
C ALA A 91 -15.88 6.38 4.42
N SER A 92 -15.93 6.69 3.12
CA SER A 92 -15.71 5.73 2.03
C SER A 92 -14.23 5.46 1.72
N VAL A 93 -13.33 6.31 2.21
CA VAL A 93 -11.88 6.23 1.97
C VAL A 93 -11.26 5.12 2.82
N ARG A 94 -10.38 4.33 2.20
CA ARG A 94 -9.64 3.19 2.76
C ARG A 94 -8.13 3.30 2.52
N GLY A 95 -7.69 4.33 1.81
CA GLY A 95 -6.28 4.62 1.59
C GLY A 95 -6.09 6.06 1.12
N VAL A 96 -4.89 6.59 1.39
CA VAL A 96 -4.49 7.94 1.00
C VAL A 96 -3.03 7.94 0.57
N THR A 97 -2.69 8.79 -0.40
CA THR A 97 -1.30 9.14 -0.72
C THR A 97 -1.13 10.64 -0.65
N GLY A 98 0.06 11.08 -0.31
CA GLY A 98 0.36 12.51 -0.22
C GLY A 98 1.85 12.77 -0.04
N THR A 99 2.20 14.04 0.06
CA THR A 99 3.58 14.49 0.17
C THR A 99 3.72 15.53 1.27
N VAL A 100 4.66 15.32 2.18
CA VAL A 100 5.01 16.24 3.26
C VAL A 100 6.50 16.54 3.24
N ARG A 101 6.90 17.64 3.88
CA ARG A 101 8.32 17.99 4.04
C ARG A 101 8.77 17.67 5.47
N ALA A 102 9.85 16.91 5.60
CA ALA A 102 10.47 16.58 6.86
C ALA A 102 11.71 17.47 7.15
N GLY A 103 12.01 17.67 8.43
CA GLY A 103 13.27 18.29 8.85
C GLY A 103 14.49 17.43 8.51
N ASN A 104 15.64 18.06 8.25
CA ASN A 104 16.89 17.35 7.91
C ASN A 104 17.28 16.33 8.99
N ASP A 105 17.14 16.71 10.26
CA ASP A 105 17.43 15.86 11.42
C ASP A 105 16.57 14.60 11.43
N LEU A 106 15.26 14.73 11.15
CA LEU A 106 14.36 13.59 11.06
C LEU A 106 14.72 12.67 9.89
N VAL A 107 14.98 13.24 8.72
CA VAL A 107 15.36 12.45 7.54
C VAL A 107 16.62 11.64 7.85
N GLN A 108 17.68 12.28 8.36
CA GLN A 108 18.92 11.58 8.69
C GLN A 108 18.70 10.46 9.71
N ALA A 109 17.88 10.71 10.74
CA ALA A 109 17.57 9.69 11.74
C ALA A 109 16.77 8.50 11.17
N LEU A 110 15.76 8.77 10.32
CA LEU A 110 14.98 7.74 9.62
C LEU A 110 15.86 6.89 8.70
N LEU A 111 16.83 7.51 8.03
CA LEU A 111 17.74 6.81 7.12
C LEU A 111 18.77 5.95 7.87
N ALA A 112 19.24 6.42 9.02
CA ALA A 112 20.24 5.73 9.83
C ALA A 112 19.66 4.53 10.58
N ASP A 113 18.48 4.68 11.21
CA ASP A 113 17.81 3.61 11.92
C ASP A 113 16.28 3.70 11.77
N PRO A 114 15.72 3.18 10.66
CA PRO A 114 14.27 3.12 10.48
C PRO A 114 13.55 2.34 11.59
N GLY A 115 14.23 1.37 12.21
CA GLY A 115 13.67 0.54 13.27
C GLY A 115 13.39 1.31 14.56
N ALA A 116 14.02 2.48 14.75
CA ALA A 116 13.74 3.42 15.83
C ALA A 116 12.48 4.28 15.59
N PHE A 117 11.79 4.10 14.46
CA PHE A 117 10.58 4.85 14.13
C PHE A 117 9.40 3.93 13.85
N TYR A 118 8.20 4.43 14.13
CA TYR A 118 6.95 3.72 13.82
C TYR A 118 5.91 4.63 13.19
N ALA A 119 5.07 4.04 12.35
CA ALA A 119 3.83 4.65 11.90
C ALA A 119 2.70 4.33 12.89
N ASN A 120 1.79 5.27 13.08
CA ASN A 120 0.58 5.09 13.87
C ASN A 120 -0.60 5.75 13.18
N LEU A 121 -1.76 5.09 13.18
CA LEU A 121 -3.03 5.66 12.73
C LEU A 121 -4.01 5.70 13.90
N HIS A 122 -4.80 6.75 13.97
CA HIS A 122 -5.79 6.97 15.02
C HIS A 122 -7.19 7.00 14.40
N ASP A 123 -8.19 6.52 15.12
CA ASP A 123 -9.59 6.72 14.77
C ASP A 123 -10.39 7.20 15.99
N ALA A 124 -11.67 7.52 15.79
CA ALA A 124 -12.53 8.04 16.86
C ALA A 124 -12.66 7.09 18.07
N THR A 125 -12.59 5.77 17.85
CA THR A 125 -12.69 4.76 18.92
C THR A 125 -11.35 4.47 19.59
N HIS A 126 -10.25 4.77 18.92
CA HIS A 126 -8.89 4.55 19.37
C HIS A 126 -8.05 5.84 19.24
N PRO A 127 -8.36 6.91 20.00
CA PRO A 127 -7.68 8.19 19.87
C PRO A 127 -6.20 8.14 20.26
N LYS A 128 -5.78 7.11 21.01
CA LYS A 128 -4.38 6.88 21.40
C LYS A 128 -3.60 6.02 20.40
N GLY A 129 -4.26 5.48 19.37
CA GLY A 129 -3.67 4.61 18.35
C GLY A 129 -4.59 3.44 18.05
N ALA A 130 -5.10 3.37 16.81
CA ALA A 130 -5.85 2.23 16.30
C ALA A 130 -4.91 1.12 15.85
N VAL A 131 -3.84 1.45 15.12
CA VAL A 131 -2.84 0.51 14.62
C VAL A 131 -1.44 1.12 14.60
N ARG A 132 -0.42 0.32 14.96
CA ARG A 132 0.99 0.72 15.07
C ARG A 132 1.93 -0.27 14.39
N GLY A 133 3.09 0.18 13.88
CA GLY A 133 4.11 -0.69 13.27
C GLY A 133 5.44 0.01 13.00
N GLN A 134 6.56 -0.67 13.26
CA GLN A 134 7.90 -0.13 13.01
C GLN A 134 8.20 -0.04 11.50
N PHE A 135 9.06 0.90 11.13
CA PHE A 135 9.57 0.99 9.76
C PHE A 135 10.73 0.02 9.50
N HIS A 136 10.75 -0.48 8.26
CA HIS A 136 11.82 -1.28 7.70
C HIS A 136 12.30 -0.63 6.41
N ARG A 137 13.62 -0.57 6.21
CA ARG A 137 14.19 -0.12 4.95
C ARG A 137 14.03 -1.18 3.87
N LEU A 138 13.57 -0.76 2.70
CA LEU A 138 13.47 -1.59 1.51
C LEU A 138 14.75 -1.45 0.66
N SER A 139 15.12 -2.51 -0.03
CA SER A 139 16.30 -2.57 -0.93
C SER A 139 15.95 -2.28 -2.39
N LYS A 140 14.67 -2.12 -2.72
CA LYS A 140 14.18 -1.83 -4.08
C LYS A 140 13.17 -0.70 -4.04
N PRO A 141 13.08 0.10 -5.11
CA PRO A 141 11.97 1.02 -5.31
C PRO A 141 10.62 0.30 -5.32
N VAL A 142 9.58 1.03 -4.93
CA VAL A 142 8.21 0.53 -4.85
C VAL A 142 7.25 1.55 -5.45
N ASP A 143 6.18 1.09 -6.08
CA ASP A 143 5.12 1.98 -6.54
C ASP A 143 4.10 2.27 -5.41
N LEU A 144 4.06 3.52 -4.96
CA LEU A 144 3.14 3.99 -3.92
C LEU A 144 1.67 3.98 -4.38
N GLY A 145 1.41 4.12 -5.68
CA GLY A 145 0.08 3.92 -6.28
C GLY A 145 -0.38 2.47 -6.13
N GLY A 146 0.54 1.50 -6.24
CA GLY A 146 0.25 0.09 -5.95
C GLY A 146 -0.12 -0.15 -4.48
N VAL A 147 0.52 0.55 -3.54
CA VAL A 147 0.18 0.55 -2.11
C VAL A 147 -1.21 1.14 -1.87
N LEU A 148 -1.47 2.30 -2.45
CA LEU A 148 -2.76 2.98 -2.36
C LEU A 148 -3.90 2.12 -2.90
N HIS A 149 -3.71 1.51 -4.08
CA HIS A 149 -4.70 0.65 -4.72
C HIS A 149 -4.94 -0.66 -3.98
N GLY A 150 -3.85 -1.27 -3.48
CA GLY A 150 -3.87 -2.57 -2.85
C GLY A 150 -3.98 -3.73 -3.84
N SER A 151 -4.49 -4.86 -3.36
CA SER A 151 -4.38 -6.15 -4.03
C SER A 151 -5.50 -6.44 -5.03
N ASP A 152 -6.54 -5.61 -5.07
CA ASP A 152 -7.66 -5.84 -5.95
C ASP A 152 -7.25 -5.47 -7.38
N GLN A 153 -7.78 -6.18 -8.37
CA GLN A 153 -7.48 -5.88 -9.77
C GLN A 153 -8.51 -4.88 -10.29
N ALA A 154 -8.06 -3.69 -10.66
CA ALA A 154 -8.91 -2.77 -11.38
C ALA A 154 -9.27 -3.35 -12.75
N THR A 155 -10.50 -3.12 -13.17
CA THR A 155 -11.01 -3.57 -14.48
C THR A 155 -11.25 -2.40 -15.42
N LEU A 156 -11.33 -1.19 -14.87
CA LEU A 156 -11.55 0.05 -15.60
C LEU A 156 -10.49 1.08 -15.19
N SER A 157 -10.16 1.98 -16.10
CA SER A 157 -9.32 3.13 -15.81
C SER A 157 -9.82 4.39 -16.51
N ALA A 158 -9.33 5.55 -16.06
CA ALA A 158 -9.49 6.81 -16.79
C ALA A 158 -8.27 7.70 -16.57
N GLN A 159 -7.87 8.41 -17.62
CA GLN A 159 -6.92 9.52 -17.53
C GLN A 159 -7.72 10.81 -17.69
N ALA A 160 -7.67 11.66 -16.68
CA ALA A 160 -8.44 12.88 -16.59
C ALA A 160 -7.53 14.11 -16.63
N ASP A 161 -8.00 15.15 -17.30
CA ASP A 161 -7.38 16.47 -17.30
C ASP A 161 -8.46 17.54 -17.51
N GLY A 162 -8.11 18.81 -17.28
CA GLY A 162 -9.11 19.89 -17.37
C GLY A 162 -9.56 20.21 -18.79
N ARG A 163 -8.81 19.82 -19.84
CA ARG A 163 -9.20 20.06 -21.23
C ARG A 163 -10.34 19.14 -21.67
N GLN A 164 -10.54 18.04 -20.95
CA GLN A 164 -11.63 17.10 -21.19
C GLN A 164 -12.97 17.54 -20.56
N GLU A 165 -12.96 18.58 -19.72
CA GLU A 165 -14.18 19.16 -19.13
C GLU A 165 -15.09 19.77 -20.20
N VAL A 166 -16.40 19.71 -19.96
CA VAL A 166 -17.41 20.26 -20.87
C VAL A 166 -18.04 21.49 -20.22
N PRO A 167 -17.89 22.68 -20.82
CA PRO A 167 -18.48 23.91 -20.28
C PRO A 167 -20.00 23.85 -20.15
N GLU A 168 -20.54 24.48 -19.11
CA GLU A 168 -21.97 24.74 -18.92
C GLU A 168 -22.19 26.21 -18.55
N ASN A 169 -23.35 26.75 -18.94
CA ASN A 169 -23.76 28.11 -18.59
C ASN A 169 -24.46 28.13 -17.22
N ASP A 170 -23.83 27.54 -16.21
CA ASP A 170 -24.35 27.43 -14.83
C ASP A 170 -23.60 28.34 -13.84
N GLY A 171 -22.63 29.13 -14.34
CA GLY A 171 -21.81 30.03 -13.53
C GLY A 171 -20.68 29.33 -12.77
N LYS A 172 -20.51 28.00 -12.93
CA LYS A 172 -19.47 27.23 -12.25
C LYS A 172 -18.17 27.21 -13.02
N LYS A 173 -17.05 27.11 -12.30
CA LYS A 173 -15.73 27.00 -12.92
C LYS A 173 -15.44 25.55 -13.29
N ARG A 174 -14.92 25.34 -14.50
CA ARG A 174 -14.59 24.02 -15.04
C ARG A 174 -13.24 24.05 -15.76
N GLY A 175 -12.53 22.92 -15.70
CA GLY A 175 -11.35 22.68 -16.52
C GLY A 175 -10.08 23.31 -15.95
N ASP A 176 -9.50 22.65 -14.95
CA ASP A 176 -8.22 23.03 -14.38
C ASP A 176 -7.06 22.69 -15.33
N THR A 177 -6.33 23.72 -15.78
CA THR A 177 -5.47 23.59 -16.97
C THR A 177 -4.16 22.82 -16.74
N ASP A 178 -3.67 22.80 -15.50
CA ASP A 178 -2.52 22.02 -15.03
C ASP A 178 -2.95 20.73 -14.31
N GLY A 179 -4.22 20.65 -13.94
CA GLY A 179 -4.85 19.49 -13.32
C GLY A 179 -4.79 18.22 -14.15
N LYS A 180 -4.33 17.13 -13.51
CA LYS A 180 -4.37 15.77 -14.05
C LYS A 180 -4.80 14.79 -12.99
N ALA A 181 -5.50 13.73 -13.38
CA ALA A 181 -5.78 12.60 -12.51
C ALA A 181 -5.78 11.27 -13.24
N VAL A 182 -5.42 10.21 -12.53
CA VAL A 182 -5.56 8.82 -12.97
C VAL A 182 -6.53 8.11 -12.06
N TRP A 183 -7.45 7.37 -12.66
CA TRP A 183 -8.42 6.55 -11.97
C TRP A 183 -8.23 5.08 -12.28
N TRP A 184 -8.34 4.24 -11.25
CA TRP A 184 -8.47 2.79 -11.36
C TRP A 184 -9.71 2.34 -10.61
N LEU A 185 -10.60 1.61 -11.28
CA LEU A 185 -11.88 1.22 -10.72
C LEU A 185 -12.18 -0.26 -10.93
N ARG A 186 -12.93 -0.81 -9.97
CA ARG A 186 -13.46 -2.17 -10.03
C ARG A 186 -14.91 -2.18 -9.57
N PRO A 187 -15.89 -2.13 -10.50
CA PRO A 187 -17.27 -2.44 -10.19
C PRO A 187 -17.39 -3.92 -9.80
N SER A 188 -17.99 -4.22 -8.64
CA SER A 188 -18.18 -5.59 -8.19
C SER A 188 -19.40 -5.71 -7.27
N GLY A 189 -20.32 -6.62 -7.61
CA GLY A 189 -21.56 -6.80 -6.87
C GLY A 189 -22.34 -5.48 -6.77
N SER A 190 -22.53 -5.00 -5.55
CA SER A 190 -23.22 -3.75 -5.21
C SER A 190 -22.23 -2.65 -4.75
N SER A 191 -21.03 -2.61 -5.31
CA SER A 191 -20.01 -1.63 -4.94
C SER A 191 -19.07 -1.28 -6.09
N ILE A 192 -18.40 -0.15 -5.95
CA ILE A 192 -17.26 0.23 -6.80
C ILE A 192 -16.08 0.51 -5.88
N ALA A 193 -15.05 -0.32 -5.98
CA ALA A 193 -13.74 0.02 -5.44
C ALA A 193 -13.04 0.99 -6.41
N TYR A 194 -12.40 2.02 -5.87
CA TYR A 194 -11.74 3.04 -6.67
C TYR A 194 -10.39 3.42 -6.08
N THR A 195 -9.54 3.96 -6.95
CA THR A 195 -8.31 4.67 -6.61
C THR A 195 -8.19 5.85 -7.55
N ALA A 196 -7.92 7.02 -7.00
CA ALA A 196 -7.63 8.24 -7.72
C ALA A 196 -6.31 8.80 -7.23
N SER A 197 -5.43 9.19 -8.14
CA SER A 197 -4.28 10.04 -7.84
C SER A 197 -4.30 11.23 -8.78
N TRP A 198 -3.81 12.37 -8.32
CA TRP A 198 -3.83 13.61 -9.06
C TRP A 198 -2.58 14.46 -8.82
N SER A 199 -2.36 15.39 -9.74
CA SER A 199 -1.34 16.42 -9.65
C SER A 199 -1.84 17.73 -10.27
N GLY A 200 -1.26 18.85 -9.85
CA GLY A 200 -1.66 20.18 -10.34
C GLY A 200 -3.09 20.55 -9.99
N LEU A 201 -3.64 20.03 -8.88
CA LEU A 201 -4.97 20.40 -8.40
C LEU A 201 -4.87 21.07 -7.04
N GLY A 202 -5.76 22.04 -6.82
CA GLY A 202 -6.07 22.55 -5.48
C GLY A 202 -6.76 21.50 -4.60
N ARG A 203 -7.32 21.95 -3.47
CA ARG A 203 -7.97 21.04 -2.49
C ARG A 203 -9.19 20.36 -3.14
N VAL A 204 -9.10 19.04 -3.31
CA VAL A 204 -10.15 18.22 -3.94
C VAL A 204 -11.35 18.07 -3.00
N THR A 205 -12.54 18.32 -3.51
CA THR A 205 -13.80 18.33 -2.74
C THR A 205 -14.71 17.15 -3.02
N ALA A 206 -14.62 16.54 -4.21
CA ALA A 206 -15.44 15.38 -4.55
C ALA A 206 -14.86 14.57 -5.69
N GLY A 207 -15.24 13.30 -5.74
CA GLY A 207 -14.98 12.40 -6.85
C GLY A 207 -16.26 11.70 -7.29
N HIS A 208 -16.58 11.78 -8.57
CA HIS A 208 -17.82 11.22 -9.13
C HIS A 208 -17.56 10.33 -10.34
N LEU A 209 -18.47 9.38 -10.55
CA LEU A 209 -18.72 8.81 -11.88
C LEU A 209 -20.01 9.38 -12.42
N HIS A 210 -19.99 9.84 -13.66
CA HIS A 210 -21.16 10.35 -14.37
C HIS A 210 -21.50 9.46 -15.56
N LYS A 211 -22.79 9.43 -15.94
CA LYS A 211 -23.24 8.77 -17.18
C LYS A 211 -23.28 9.78 -18.31
N GLY A 212 -22.24 9.83 -19.13
CA GLY A 212 -22.12 10.71 -20.29
C GLY A 212 -21.10 10.20 -21.29
N ALA A 213 -21.44 10.31 -22.58
CA ALA A 213 -20.54 10.02 -23.68
C ALA A 213 -19.41 11.08 -23.77
N PRO A 214 -18.34 10.83 -24.53
CA PRO A 214 -17.30 11.83 -24.78
C PRO A 214 -17.89 13.17 -25.24
N GLY A 215 -17.48 14.26 -24.59
CA GLY A 215 -17.96 15.62 -24.89
C GLY A 215 -19.38 15.94 -24.42
N ARG A 216 -20.00 15.10 -23.57
CA ARG A 216 -21.33 15.36 -23.01
C ARG A 216 -21.35 15.21 -21.49
N ASN A 217 -21.90 16.21 -20.82
CA ASN A 217 -22.25 16.11 -19.40
C ASN A 217 -23.44 15.18 -19.19
N GLY A 218 -23.59 14.71 -17.96
CA GLY A 218 -24.61 13.74 -17.60
C GLY A 218 -24.74 13.56 -16.10
N ALA A 219 -25.80 12.88 -15.68
CA ALA A 219 -26.11 12.71 -14.26
C ALA A 219 -25.04 11.88 -13.53
N VAL A 220 -24.88 12.16 -12.24
CA VAL A 220 -24.03 11.37 -11.33
C VAL A 220 -24.58 9.94 -11.27
N ALA A 221 -23.74 8.98 -11.65
CA ALA A 221 -24.01 7.55 -11.56
C ALA A 221 -23.51 6.96 -10.22
N ALA A 222 -22.43 7.51 -9.65
CA ALA A 222 -21.93 7.15 -8.34
C ALA A 222 -21.13 8.31 -7.72
N GLU A 223 -21.36 8.57 -6.44
CA GLU A 223 -20.47 9.38 -5.61
C GLU A 223 -19.40 8.48 -5.00
N LEU A 224 -18.14 8.71 -5.38
CA LEU A 224 -17.01 7.90 -4.92
C LEU A 224 -16.56 8.38 -3.53
N PHE A 225 -16.45 9.71 -3.37
CA PHE A 225 -16.23 10.37 -2.08
C PHE A 225 -16.70 11.83 -2.14
N ALA A 226 -17.02 12.38 -0.97
CA ALA A 226 -17.33 13.79 -0.76
C ALA A 226 -16.55 14.34 0.44
N ALA A 227 -15.93 15.48 0.24
CA ALA A 227 -15.19 16.28 1.22
C ALA A 227 -15.52 17.76 0.98
N PRO A 228 -16.69 18.27 1.42
CA PRO A 228 -17.17 19.61 1.08
C PRO A 228 -16.16 20.72 1.41
N GLU A 229 -15.44 20.56 2.52
CA GLU A 229 -14.40 21.50 2.97
C GLU A 229 -13.04 21.32 2.28
N GLY A 230 -12.93 20.37 1.35
CA GLY A 230 -11.70 19.93 0.70
C GLY A 230 -10.92 18.89 1.51
N LEU A 231 -10.28 17.95 0.83
CA LEU A 231 -9.28 17.07 1.42
C LEU A 231 -8.08 17.87 1.98
N PRO A 232 -7.26 17.28 2.86
CA PRO A 232 -6.02 17.91 3.32
C PRO A 232 -5.11 18.29 2.14
N GLU A 233 -4.44 19.45 2.22
CA GLU A 233 -3.63 19.98 1.10
C GLU A 233 -2.48 19.05 0.67
N ASN A 234 -1.92 18.28 1.60
CA ASN A 234 -0.84 17.36 1.31
C ASN A 234 -1.30 16.07 0.59
N VAL A 235 -2.61 15.84 0.46
CA VAL A 235 -3.18 14.62 -0.15
C VAL A 235 -3.26 14.77 -1.67
N THR A 236 -2.63 13.81 -2.35
CA THR A 236 -2.55 13.74 -3.82
C THR A 236 -3.21 12.48 -4.38
N GLY A 237 -3.92 11.72 -3.54
CA GLY A 237 -4.71 10.59 -3.99
C GLY A 237 -5.46 9.89 -2.87
N VAL A 238 -6.55 9.23 -3.22
CA VAL A 238 -7.38 8.43 -2.32
C VAL A 238 -7.78 7.11 -2.96
N ALA A 239 -7.97 6.10 -2.13
CA ALA A 239 -8.62 4.85 -2.51
C ALA A 239 -9.79 4.57 -1.58
N GLY A 240 -10.83 3.91 -2.07
CA GLY A 240 -12.02 3.65 -1.27
C GLY A 240 -12.95 2.64 -1.92
N VAL A 241 -14.08 2.43 -1.26
CA VAL A 241 -15.18 1.61 -1.77
C VAL A 241 -16.47 2.38 -1.53
N THR A 242 -17.26 2.57 -2.59
CA THR A 242 -18.57 3.19 -2.49
C THR A 242 -19.67 2.17 -2.82
N PRO A 243 -20.78 2.12 -2.06
CA PRO A 243 -21.92 1.28 -2.41
C PRO A 243 -22.65 1.82 -3.64
N VAL A 244 -23.09 0.92 -4.51
CA VAL A 244 -23.98 1.22 -5.65
C VAL A 244 -24.97 0.08 -5.83
N THR A 245 -26.04 0.29 -6.61
CA THR A 245 -26.89 -0.86 -6.97
C THR A 245 -26.14 -1.81 -7.91
N THR A 246 -26.45 -3.11 -7.82
CA THR A 246 -25.88 -4.12 -8.74
C THR A 246 -26.11 -3.77 -10.20
N GLN A 247 -27.24 -3.10 -10.50
CA GLN A 247 -27.55 -2.66 -11.86
C GLN A 247 -26.61 -1.55 -12.33
N VAL A 248 -26.27 -0.59 -11.47
CA VAL A 248 -25.29 0.48 -11.78
C VAL A 248 -23.91 -0.14 -12.03
N ALA A 249 -23.42 -0.99 -11.12
CA ALA A 249 -22.12 -1.64 -11.26
C ALA A 249 -22.01 -2.44 -12.58
N LYS A 250 -23.04 -3.23 -12.91
CA LYS A 250 -23.09 -4.01 -14.16
C LYS A 250 -23.07 -3.12 -15.40
N ARG A 251 -23.83 -2.02 -15.43
CA ARG A 251 -23.86 -1.13 -16.59
C ARG A 251 -22.55 -0.40 -16.80
N ILE A 252 -21.88 0.03 -15.74
CA ILE A 252 -20.56 0.67 -15.82
C ILE A 252 -19.53 -0.33 -16.36
N ALA A 253 -19.52 -1.56 -15.84
CA ALA A 253 -18.61 -2.61 -16.32
C ALA A 253 -18.86 -3.01 -17.78
N ALA A 254 -20.12 -3.07 -18.22
CA ALA A 254 -20.47 -3.47 -19.58
C ALA A 254 -20.22 -2.37 -20.63
N HIS A 255 -20.34 -1.10 -20.24
CA HIS A 255 -20.24 0.04 -21.15
C HIS A 255 -19.39 1.17 -20.56
N PRO A 256 -18.10 0.94 -20.25
CA PRO A 256 -17.28 1.94 -19.56
C PRO A 256 -17.20 3.26 -20.33
N GLY A 257 -17.08 3.23 -21.66
CA GLY A 257 -17.06 4.43 -22.51
C GLY A 257 -18.32 5.30 -22.48
N ALA A 258 -19.41 4.85 -21.83
CA ALA A 258 -20.61 5.65 -21.58
C ALA A 258 -20.55 6.43 -20.24
N TYR A 259 -19.46 6.29 -19.48
CA TYR A 259 -19.26 6.93 -18.18
C TYR A 259 -17.90 7.62 -18.12
N TYR A 260 -17.83 8.72 -17.36
CA TYR A 260 -16.58 9.42 -17.10
C TYR A 260 -16.38 9.62 -15.59
N ALA A 261 -15.12 9.63 -15.17
CA ALA A 261 -14.71 10.03 -13.83
C ALA A 261 -14.44 11.53 -13.79
N ASN A 262 -14.74 12.14 -12.65
CA ASN A 262 -14.57 13.57 -12.43
C ASN A 262 -14.04 13.85 -11.04
N LEU A 263 -13.14 14.83 -10.91
CA LEU A 263 -12.75 15.42 -9.63
C LEU A 263 -13.18 16.88 -9.60
N HIS A 264 -13.65 17.33 -8.45
CA HIS A 264 -13.94 18.72 -8.15
C HIS A 264 -12.92 19.26 -7.15
N THR A 265 -12.64 20.55 -7.20
CA THR A 265 -11.85 21.26 -6.19
C THR A 265 -12.64 22.44 -5.63
N LEU A 266 -12.09 23.13 -4.63
CA LEU A 266 -12.64 24.41 -4.16
C LEU A 266 -12.68 25.47 -5.27
N ASP A 267 -11.71 25.46 -6.18
CA ASP A 267 -11.58 26.45 -7.26
C ASP A 267 -12.39 26.09 -8.52
N PHE A 268 -12.68 24.81 -8.71
CA PHE A 268 -13.40 24.26 -9.87
C PHE A 268 -14.58 23.40 -9.42
N ASP A 269 -15.59 24.06 -8.88
CA ASP A 269 -16.81 23.47 -8.32
C ASP A 269 -17.70 22.79 -9.38
N GLY A 270 -17.57 23.19 -10.65
CA GLY A 270 -18.20 22.53 -11.79
C GLY A 270 -17.48 21.26 -12.25
N GLY A 271 -16.22 21.07 -11.88
CA GLY A 271 -15.38 19.96 -12.33
C GLY A 271 -13.98 20.45 -12.70
N ALA A 272 -12.98 19.99 -11.95
CA ALA A 272 -11.58 20.33 -12.19
C ALA A 272 -10.99 19.51 -13.33
N VAL A 273 -11.17 18.20 -13.29
CA VAL A 273 -10.65 17.27 -14.32
C VAL A 273 -11.65 16.17 -14.64
N ARG A 274 -11.78 15.86 -15.93
CA ARG A 274 -12.68 14.85 -16.47
C ARG A 274 -11.89 13.80 -17.26
N GLY A 275 -12.28 12.53 -17.14
CA GLY A 275 -11.67 11.44 -17.91
C GLY A 275 -12.68 10.36 -18.25
N GLN A 276 -12.81 9.99 -19.52
CA GLN A 276 -13.71 8.90 -19.94
C GLN A 276 -13.19 7.55 -19.42
N LEU A 277 -14.08 6.68 -18.93
CA LEU A 277 -13.67 5.35 -18.50
C LEU A 277 -13.35 4.47 -19.72
N SER A 278 -12.27 3.70 -19.62
CA SER A 278 -11.88 2.64 -20.55
C SER A 278 -11.80 1.29 -19.82
N GLY A 279 -12.13 0.22 -20.56
CA GLY A 279 -11.91 -1.17 -20.16
C GLY A 279 -10.70 -1.80 -20.87
N ASP A 280 -9.91 -0.99 -21.58
CA ASP A 280 -8.70 -1.46 -22.25
C ASP A 280 -7.72 -2.06 -21.24
N PRO A 281 -6.96 -3.11 -21.59
CA PRO A 281 -5.97 -3.67 -20.68
C PRO A 281 -4.96 -2.61 -20.23
N PHE A 282 -4.74 -2.53 -18.92
CA PHE A 282 -3.69 -1.71 -18.32
C PHE A 282 -2.96 -2.51 -17.25
N THR A 283 -1.68 -2.20 -17.07
CA THR A 283 -0.88 -2.75 -15.98
C THR A 283 -0.87 -1.73 -14.85
N HIS A 284 -1.21 -2.18 -13.65
CA HIS A 284 -1.05 -1.40 -12.44
C HIS A 284 -0.31 -2.24 -11.40
N PRO A 285 0.63 -1.66 -10.65
CA PRO A 285 1.25 -2.35 -9.54
C PRO A 285 0.21 -2.60 -8.44
N ARG A 286 0.51 -3.58 -7.59
CA ARG A 286 -0.37 -3.99 -6.50
C ARG A 286 0.47 -4.23 -5.26
N ALA A 287 0.00 -3.73 -4.13
CA ALA A 287 0.47 -4.16 -2.82
C ALA A 287 -0.53 -5.15 -2.21
N LEU A 288 -0.03 -6.17 -1.54
CA LEU A 288 -0.85 -7.17 -0.87
C LEU A 288 -0.36 -7.41 0.55
N THR A 289 -1.29 -7.43 1.50
CA THR A 289 -1.07 -8.02 2.82
C THR A 289 -1.77 -9.37 2.92
N ALA A 290 -1.05 -10.41 3.33
CA ALA A 290 -1.57 -11.74 3.58
C ALA A 290 -1.01 -12.31 4.89
N ASP A 291 -1.87 -12.44 5.89
CA ASP A 291 -1.54 -13.09 7.16
C ASP A 291 -1.45 -14.61 7.02
N VAL A 292 -0.56 -15.20 7.81
CA VAL A 292 -0.45 -16.65 7.99
C VAL A 292 -1.70 -17.14 8.74
N LEU A 293 -2.48 -18.00 8.08
CA LEU A 293 -3.64 -18.65 8.69
C LEU A 293 -3.25 -19.95 9.41
N ARG A 294 -2.26 -20.66 8.85
CA ARG A 294 -1.66 -21.85 9.44
C ARG A 294 -0.20 -21.88 9.01
N GLY A 295 0.74 -21.92 9.95
CA GLY A 295 2.17 -21.93 9.65
C GLY A 295 2.97 -22.75 10.64
N ALA A 296 4.00 -23.45 10.15
CA ALA A 296 5.02 -24.08 10.97
C ALA A 296 6.41 -23.82 10.37
N GLN A 297 7.34 -23.39 11.22
CA GLN A 297 8.77 -23.49 10.94
C GLN A 297 9.21 -24.93 11.17
N ILE A 298 9.99 -25.46 10.25
CA ILE A 298 10.47 -26.84 10.29
C ILE A 298 11.97 -26.80 10.54
N TYR A 299 12.40 -27.51 11.57
CA TYR A 299 13.79 -27.61 11.97
C TYR A 299 14.26 -29.07 11.91
N ALA A 300 15.47 -29.30 11.43
CA ALA A 300 16.15 -30.57 11.52
C ALA A 300 17.22 -30.51 12.61
N CYS A 301 17.42 -31.61 13.32
CA CYS A 301 18.56 -31.74 14.19
C CYS A 301 19.83 -32.01 13.35
N THR A 302 20.74 -31.04 13.32
CA THR A 302 21.99 -31.13 12.55
C THR A 302 23.20 -30.87 13.46
N GLN A 303 24.37 -31.31 12.99
CA GLN A 303 25.62 -30.98 13.67
C GLN A 303 25.87 -29.46 13.58
N LEU A 304 26.26 -28.84 14.69
CA LEU A 304 26.55 -27.41 14.75
C LEU A 304 28.02 -27.14 14.40
N PRO A 305 28.36 -25.95 13.87
CA PRO A 305 29.75 -25.59 13.53
C PRO A 305 30.71 -25.69 14.73
N ALA A 306 30.23 -25.41 15.93
CA ALA A 306 31.01 -25.48 17.18
C ALA A 306 31.10 -26.91 17.78
N GLY A 307 30.58 -27.92 17.08
CA GLY A 307 30.40 -29.27 17.60
C GLY A 307 29.06 -29.47 18.32
N GLY A 308 28.67 -30.73 18.53
CA GLY A 308 27.36 -31.09 19.08
C GLY A 308 26.23 -30.97 18.06
N TYR A 309 25.00 -31.20 18.53
CA TYR A 309 23.79 -31.20 17.71
C TYR A 309 22.79 -30.16 18.20
N GLY A 310 22.16 -29.47 17.25
CA GLY A 310 21.12 -28.48 17.51
C GLY A 310 20.16 -28.35 16.34
N PHE A 311 19.01 -27.72 16.58
CA PHE A 311 18.00 -27.50 15.55
C PHE A 311 18.41 -26.38 14.59
N THR A 312 18.50 -26.70 13.30
CA THR A 312 18.74 -25.73 12.22
C THR A 312 17.56 -25.71 11.24
N GLN A 313 17.41 -24.61 10.51
CA GLN A 313 16.25 -24.41 9.64
C GLN A 313 16.25 -25.45 8.51
N LEU A 314 15.20 -26.28 8.48
CA LEU A 314 14.96 -27.25 7.40
C LEU A 314 13.96 -26.70 6.38
N GLY A 315 12.97 -25.92 6.81
CA GLY A 315 12.00 -25.36 5.88
C GLY A 315 10.84 -24.68 6.56
N VAL A 316 9.78 -24.45 5.80
CA VAL A 316 8.55 -23.83 6.27
C VAL A 316 7.38 -24.47 5.56
N THR A 317 6.24 -24.53 6.25
CA THR A 317 4.96 -24.81 5.61
C THR A 317 3.96 -23.81 6.14
N ALA A 318 3.40 -22.98 5.27
CA ALA A 318 2.34 -22.07 5.65
C ALA A 318 1.29 -21.87 4.56
N LYS A 319 0.03 -21.74 5.00
CA LYS A 319 -1.09 -21.26 4.21
C LYS A 319 -1.41 -19.84 4.66
N LEU A 320 -1.26 -18.89 3.75
CA LEU A 320 -1.58 -17.49 3.98
C LEU A 320 -3.00 -17.19 3.48
N ARG A 321 -3.53 -16.03 3.89
CA ARG A 321 -4.78 -15.49 3.32
C ARG A 321 -4.68 -15.43 1.79
N ARG A 322 -5.85 -15.48 1.13
CA ARG A 322 -6.00 -15.62 -0.34
C ARG A 322 -5.47 -16.95 -0.90
N GLY A 323 -5.22 -17.93 -0.02
CA GLY A 323 -4.84 -19.27 -0.42
C GLY A 323 -3.40 -19.38 -0.91
N ILE A 324 -2.53 -18.44 -0.54
CA ILE A 324 -1.12 -18.47 -0.95
C ILE A 324 -0.39 -19.54 -0.12
N ASP A 325 0.28 -20.46 -0.81
CA ASP A 325 1.14 -21.46 -0.20
C ASP A 325 2.56 -20.93 -0.06
N HIS A 326 3.17 -21.14 1.12
CA HIS A 326 4.54 -20.75 1.41
C HIS A 326 5.37 -21.95 1.86
N SER A 327 6.48 -22.17 1.17
CA SER A 327 7.41 -23.28 1.39
C SER A 327 8.83 -22.89 0.99
N PHE A 328 9.79 -23.80 1.10
CA PHE A 328 11.09 -23.67 0.44
C PHE A 328 11.05 -24.44 -0.88
N VAL A 329 11.76 -23.95 -1.90
CA VAL A 329 11.90 -24.67 -3.18
C VAL A 329 12.57 -26.03 -2.97
N THR A 330 13.64 -26.04 -2.18
CA THR A 330 14.36 -27.23 -1.72
C THR A 330 14.53 -27.11 -0.22
N PRO A 331 14.17 -28.12 0.59
CA PRO A 331 14.42 -28.10 2.03
C PRO A 331 15.89 -27.80 2.35
N ALA A 332 16.11 -27.02 3.42
CA ALA A 332 17.38 -26.51 3.97
C ALA A 332 18.19 -25.55 3.07
N SER A 333 18.16 -25.73 1.74
CA SER A 333 19.09 -25.04 0.83
C SER A 333 18.42 -24.15 -0.22
N GLY A 334 17.14 -24.38 -0.51
CA GLY A 334 16.40 -23.59 -1.50
C GLY A 334 15.83 -22.30 -0.92
N PRO A 335 15.60 -21.27 -1.76
CA PRO A 335 14.97 -20.04 -1.30
C PRO A 335 13.53 -20.30 -0.84
N PRO A 336 13.00 -19.47 0.08
CA PRO A 336 11.56 -19.43 0.32
C PRO A 336 10.81 -19.05 -0.96
N GLN A 337 9.62 -19.62 -1.13
CA GLN A 337 8.70 -19.31 -2.22
C GLN A 337 7.27 -19.10 -1.72
N TRP A 338 6.51 -18.32 -2.48
CA TRP A 338 5.08 -18.09 -2.28
C TRP A 338 4.36 -18.33 -3.59
N VAL A 339 3.33 -19.16 -3.58
CA VAL A 339 2.57 -19.57 -4.77
C VAL A 339 1.10 -19.25 -4.53
N ALA A 340 0.51 -18.40 -5.37
CA ALA A 340 -0.90 -18.06 -5.31
C ALA A 340 -1.76 -19.02 -6.16
N PRO A 341 -3.08 -19.14 -5.87
CA PRO A 341 -3.97 -20.01 -6.65
C PRO A 341 -4.10 -19.67 -8.13
N ASP A 342 -3.80 -18.43 -8.52
CA ASP A 342 -3.80 -17.98 -9.93
C ASP A 342 -2.51 -18.36 -10.69
N GLY A 343 -1.60 -19.11 -10.06
CA GLY A 343 -0.34 -19.55 -10.65
C GLY A 343 0.78 -18.50 -10.58
N SER A 344 0.49 -17.28 -10.12
CA SER A 344 1.56 -16.30 -9.84
C SER A 344 2.37 -16.76 -8.63
N ALA A 345 3.69 -16.59 -8.70
CA ALA A 345 4.58 -17.03 -7.64
C ALA A 345 5.84 -16.17 -7.58
N VAL A 346 6.42 -16.07 -6.39
CA VAL A 346 7.69 -15.37 -6.14
C VAL A 346 8.59 -16.19 -5.23
N ARG A 347 9.90 -16.02 -5.40
CA ARG A 347 10.96 -16.52 -4.51
C ARG A 347 11.60 -15.36 -3.78
N GLY A 348 12.01 -15.57 -2.54
CA GLY A 348 12.57 -14.53 -1.69
C GLY A 348 14.06 -14.71 -1.44
N SER A 349 14.80 -13.61 -1.41
CA SER A 349 16.18 -13.54 -0.89
C SER A 349 16.20 -12.59 0.30
N VAL A 350 16.69 -13.04 1.46
CA VAL A 350 16.67 -12.23 2.68
C VAL A 350 17.65 -11.06 2.55
N VAL A 351 17.15 -9.86 2.79
CA VAL A 351 17.90 -8.60 2.78
C VAL A 351 18.24 -8.19 4.21
N THR A 352 17.23 -8.14 5.08
CA THR A 352 17.42 -7.81 6.50
C THR A 352 16.72 -8.80 7.41
N LYS A 353 17.28 -8.99 8.60
CA LYS A 353 16.70 -9.76 9.70
C LYS A 353 16.60 -8.85 10.92
N THR A 354 15.39 -8.57 11.37
CA THR A 354 15.13 -7.75 12.55
C THR A 354 14.65 -8.65 13.70
N PRO A 355 15.33 -8.68 14.85
CA PRO A 355 14.89 -9.45 16.00
C PRO A 355 13.47 -9.05 16.47
N ASN A 356 12.66 -10.03 16.88
CA ASN A 356 11.31 -9.79 17.40
C ASN A 356 11.06 -10.56 18.72
N GLY A 357 11.95 -10.35 19.69
CA GLY A 357 11.90 -11.00 21.00
C GLY A 357 12.02 -12.52 20.90
N ALA A 358 11.09 -13.24 21.52
CA ALA A 358 11.06 -14.71 21.52
C ALA A 358 10.50 -15.33 20.22
N ASN A 359 10.04 -14.50 19.28
CA ASN A 359 9.49 -14.94 17.99
C ASN A 359 10.59 -15.00 16.92
N ILE A 360 10.32 -15.69 15.82
CA ILE A 360 11.20 -15.62 14.63
C ILE A 360 11.38 -14.17 14.17
N PRO A 361 12.55 -13.81 13.60
CA PRO A 361 12.81 -12.44 13.19
C PRO A 361 11.84 -11.99 12.09
N GLU A 362 11.55 -10.70 12.09
CA GLU A 362 10.95 -10.03 10.94
C GLU A 362 11.98 -9.92 9.81
N LEU A 363 11.51 -9.99 8.57
CA LEU A 363 12.37 -10.02 7.40
C LEU A 363 11.94 -8.96 6.39
N VAL A 364 12.93 -8.37 5.72
CA VAL A 364 12.75 -7.80 4.38
C VAL A 364 13.44 -8.74 3.41
N LEU A 365 12.78 -9.06 2.30
CA LEU A 365 13.29 -9.93 1.25
C LEU A 365 13.10 -9.28 -0.12
N ASP A 366 14.13 -9.36 -0.96
CA ASP A 366 14.00 -9.14 -2.39
C ASP A 366 13.17 -10.29 -2.99
N ALA A 367 12.20 -9.95 -3.83
CA ALA A 367 11.33 -10.91 -4.50
C ALA A 367 11.74 -11.09 -5.96
N THR A 368 11.76 -12.33 -6.41
CA THR A 368 11.98 -12.69 -7.81
C THR A 368 10.80 -13.49 -8.31
N GLN A 369 10.17 -13.05 -9.40
CA GLN A 369 9.08 -13.77 -10.04
C GLN A 369 9.50 -15.19 -10.42
N ALA A 370 8.67 -16.18 -10.07
CA ALA A 370 8.93 -17.59 -10.31
C ALA A 370 7.74 -18.34 -10.94
N GLY A 371 6.59 -17.70 -11.06
CA GLY A 371 5.36 -18.25 -11.66
C GLY A 371 4.82 -17.38 -12.79
N ALA A 372 3.50 -17.41 -12.98
CA ALA A 372 2.83 -16.66 -14.03
C ALA A 372 3.19 -15.15 -14.02
N PRO A 373 3.34 -14.50 -15.20
CA PRO A 373 3.70 -13.07 -15.33
C PRO A 373 2.55 -12.11 -15.06
N THR A 374 1.37 -12.66 -14.75
CA THR A 374 0.20 -11.93 -14.31
C THR A 374 -0.36 -12.61 -13.07
N GLY A 375 -1.17 -11.90 -12.30
CA GLY A 375 -1.78 -12.41 -11.07
C GLY A 375 -1.23 -11.75 -9.81
N LEU A 376 -1.72 -12.24 -8.67
CA LEU A 376 -1.64 -11.62 -7.37
C LEU A 376 -0.20 -11.28 -6.93
N LEU A 377 0.77 -12.13 -7.26
CA LEU A 377 2.17 -12.01 -6.86
C LEU A 377 3.11 -11.60 -8.01
N ALA A 378 2.60 -11.48 -9.24
CA ALA A 378 3.44 -11.38 -10.44
C ALA A 378 4.35 -10.14 -10.49
N HIS A 379 3.98 -9.06 -9.80
CA HIS A 379 4.71 -7.80 -9.80
C HIS A 379 5.40 -7.50 -8.46
N ALA A 380 5.38 -8.43 -7.50
CA ALA A 380 6.05 -8.20 -6.22
C ALA A 380 7.58 -8.21 -6.41
N THR A 381 8.23 -7.14 -5.96
CA THR A 381 9.69 -6.93 -5.96
C THR A 381 10.26 -6.95 -4.54
N GLN A 382 9.41 -6.76 -3.53
CA GLN A 382 9.73 -6.77 -2.11
C GLN A 382 8.72 -7.62 -1.34
N ILE A 383 9.21 -8.35 -0.34
CA ILE A 383 8.39 -9.10 0.62
C ILE A 383 8.85 -8.73 2.03
N LEU A 384 7.91 -8.32 2.87
CA LEU A 384 8.15 -8.16 4.29
C LEU A 384 7.44 -9.28 5.05
N ARG A 385 8.14 -9.94 5.97
CA ARG A 385 7.55 -10.81 6.99
C ARG A 385 7.53 -10.05 8.31
N LEU A 386 6.37 -9.58 8.72
CA LEU A 386 6.19 -8.68 9.86
C LEU A 386 5.28 -9.31 10.93
N ASN A 387 5.23 -8.70 12.11
CA ASN A 387 4.28 -9.06 13.17
C ASN A 387 4.34 -10.56 13.50
N THR A 388 5.56 -11.10 13.59
CA THR A 388 5.79 -12.54 13.78
C THR A 388 5.41 -12.99 15.19
N THR A 389 4.86 -14.19 15.29
CA THR A 389 4.55 -14.85 16.57
C THR A 389 5.02 -16.30 16.53
N GLY A 390 5.69 -16.78 17.58
CA GLY A 390 6.21 -18.14 17.67
C GLY A 390 7.27 -18.47 16.63
N GLY A 391 7.34 -19.76 16.27
CA GLY A 391 8.21 -20.29 15.23
C GLY A 391 9.67 -20.50 15.60
N THR A 392 10.13 -20.05 16.77
CA THR A 392 11.55 -20.15 17.16
C THR A 392 11.99 -21.61 17.32
N ALA A 393 13.21 -21.93 16.89
CA ALA A 393 13.79 -23.26 17.04
C ALA A 393 13.76 -23.71 18.52
N PRO A 394 13.45 -24.99 18.81
CA PRO A 394 13.57 -25.51 20.17
C PRO A 394 14.99 -25.32 20.70
N ALA A 395 15.11 -24.90 21.96
CA ALA A 395 16.39 -24.73 22.62
C ALA A 395 16.98 -26.08 23.04
N GLY A 396 18.31 -26.11 23.22
CA GLY A 396 19.04 -27.28 23.71
C GLY A 396 19.56 -28.20 22.62
N THR A 397 20.13 -29.32 23.06
CA THR A 397 20.62 -30.38 22.17
C THR A 397 19.46 -31.20 21.62
N CYS A 398 19.69 -31.87 20.50
CA CYS A 398 18.70 -32.70 19.85
C CYS A 398 19.32 -34.03 19.38
N GLN A 399 18.48 -35.01 19.08
CA GLN A 399 18.92 -36.28 18.52
C GLN A 399 19.03 -36.19 16.99
N PRO A 400 20.16 -36.59 16.38
CA PRO A 400 20.33 -36.56 14.93
C PRO A 400 19.19 -37.27 14.20
N GLY A 401 18.70 -36.68 13.10
CA GLY A 401 17.58 -37.20 12.33
C GLY A 401 16.19 -36.86 12.86
N THR A 402 16.08 -36.20 14.01
CA THR A 402 14.79 -35.68 14.49
C THR A 402 14.43 -34.36 13.82
N GLU A 403 13.13 -34.15 13.63
CA GLU A 403 12.57 -32.89 13.16
C GLU A 403 11.65 -32.26 14.22
N ALA A 404 11.64 -30.93 14.27
CA ALA A 404 10.70 -30.16 15.07
C ALA A 404 9.86 -29.26 14.17
N ARG A 405 8.54 -29.26 14.41
CA ARG A 405 7.58 -28.38 13.73
C ARG A 405 7.05 -27.37 14.75
N VAL A 406 7.44 -26.11 14.62
CA VAL A 406 7.08 -25.07 15.58
C VAL A 406 6.05 -24.14 14.92
N PRO A 407 4.81 -24.05 15.46
CA PRO A 407 3.80 -23.16 14.94
C PRO A 407 4.27 -21.70 14.90
N TYR A 408 3.91 -20.98 13.83
CA TYR A 408 4.19 -19.55 13.72
C TYR A 408 3.06 -18.78 13.03
N GLY A 409 3.00 -17.49 13.33
CA GLY A 409 2.17 -16.49 12.65
C GLY A 409 3.03 -15.35 12.13
N ALA A 410 2.53 -14.64 11.12
CA ALA A 410 3.13 -13.42 10.56
C ALA A 410 2.12 -12.69 9.66
N ASP A 411 2.39 -11.42 9.35
CA ASP A 411 1.87 -10.75 8.16
C ASP A 411 2.93 -10.77 7.06
N TYR A 412 2.55 -11.23 5.88
CA TYR A 412 3.36 -11.00 4.69
C TYR A 412 2.84 -9.79 3.93
N VAL A 413 3.73 -8.84 3.63
CA VAL A 413 3.43 -7.68 2.79
C VAL A 413 4.23 -7.82 1.51
N PHE A 414 3.54 -7.97 0.38
CA PHE A 414 4.12 -8.01 -0.95
C PHE A 414 3.97 -6.64 -1.59
N LEU A 415 5.08 -6.06 -2.02
CA LEU A 415 5.13 -4.74 -2.62
C LEU A 415 5.81 -4.83 -4.00
N GLY A 416 5.35 -4.03 -4.95
CA GLY A 416 5.75 -4.08 -6.36
C GLY A 416 5.97 -2.71 -6.96
#